data_AF-A0A935QUT6-F1
#
_entry.id   AF-A0A935QUT6-F1
#
_cell.length_a   1.000
_cell.length_b   1.000
_cell.length_c   1.000
_cell.angle_alpha   90.00
_cell.angle_beta   90.00
_cell.angle_gamma   90.00
#
_symmetry.space_group_name_H-M   'P 1'
#
loop_
_entity.id
_entity.type
_entity.pdbx_description
1 polymer ?
#
loop_
_entity_poly.entity_id
_entity_poly.type
_entity_poly.pdbx_seq_one_letter_code
_entity_poly.pdbx_strand_id
1 'polypeptide(L)'
;MKLSRTVIAEEDFEGNQITAVIQGGWKYIVANDGNPRGLKPEELYDMRSDPNELSDQAGKNGEKQTALSAILAQELGAAKGGAVEAQEAEIDAATRAQMEALGYMEEEAPAETPEEKAKREAEEKK
;
A
#
# COMPACT_ATOMS: atom_id res chain seq x y z
N MET A 1 25.18 -7.76 18.65
CA MET A 1 24.25 -6.75 18.11
C MET A 1 22.90 -7.43 17.89
N LYS A 2 21.85 -7.11 18.65
CA LYS A 2 20.52 -7.72 18.46
C LYS A 2 19.85 -7.08 17.25
N LEU A 3 19.79 -7.79 16.13
CA LEU A 3 19.02 -7.39 14.94
C LEU A 3 17.55 -7.79 15.12
N SER A 4 16.90 -7.28 16.17
CA SER A 4 15.46 -7.47 16.41
C SER A 4 14.58 -6.54 15.57
N ARG A 5 15.19 -5.79 14.65
CA ARG A 5 14.51 -4.85 13.76
C ARG A 5 14.20 -5.55 12.44
N THR A 6 12.95 -5.47 12.01
CA THR A 6 12.54 -5.73 10.63
C THR A 6 12.66 -4.43 9.84
N VAL A 7 13.19 -4.48 8.62
CA VAL A 7 13.20 -3.37 7.68
C VAL A 7 12.60 -3.85 6.37
N ILE A 8 11.68 -3.06 5.82
CA ILE A 8 11.08 -3.24 4.50
C ILE A 8 11.58 -2.12 3.59
N ALA A 9 11.88 -2.45 2.33
CA ALA A 9 12.25 -1.50 1.30
C ALA A 9 11.53 -1.85 -0.01
N GLU A 10 11.00 -0.84 -0.69
CA GLU A 10 10.26 -0.95 -1.95
C GLU A 10 10.80 0.05 -2.96
N GLU A 11 10.89 -0.36 -4.23
CA GLU A 11 11.21 0.49 -5.36
C GLU A 11 10.31 0.07 -6.53
N ASP A 12 9.56 1.02 -7.08
CA ASP A 12 8.82 0.88 -8.34
C ASP A 12 9.07 2.14 -9.16
N PHE A 13 10.15 2.11 -9.94
CA PHE A 13 10.60 3.27 -10.71
C PHE A 13 11.24 2.85 -12.03
N GLU A 14 10.80 3.42 -13.15
CA GLU A 14 11.36 3.17 -14.49
C GLU A 14 11.52 1.67 -14.85
N GLY A 15 10.55 0.84 -14.45
CA GLY A 15 10.57 -0.61 -14.70
C GLY A 15 11.45 -1.41 -13.74
N ASN A 16 12.08 -0.75 -12.77
CA ASN A 16 12.74 -1.37 -11.64
C ASN A 16 11.72 -1.63 -10.52
N GLN A 17 11.21 -2.87 -10.44
CA GLN A 17 10.29 -3.30 -9.39
C GLN A 17 11.02 -4.23 -8.43
N ILE A 18 11.25 -3.76 -7.21
CA ILE A 18 11.96 -4.49 -6.16
C ILE A 18 11.24 -4.33 -4.84
N THR A 19 11.17 -5.41 -4.06
CA THR A 19 10.78 -5.37 -2.66
C THR A 19 11.76 -6.21 -1.85
N ALA A 20 12.19 -5.73 -0.68
CA ALA A 20 13.12 -6.43 0.18
C ALA A 20 12.70 -6.39 1.65
N VAL A 21 12.99 -7.48 2.36
CA VAL A 21 12.93 -7.55 3.83
C VAL A 21 14.30 -7.87 4.40
N ILE A 22 14.67 -7.14 5.45
CA ILE A 22 15.85 -7.42 6.27
C ILE A 22 15.38 -7.75 7.68
N GLN A 23 15.68 -8.96 8.15
CA GLN A 23 15.40 -9.36 9.53
C GLN A 23 16.44 -10.36 10.02
N GLY A 24 16.88 -10.22 11.27
CA GLY A 24 17.76 -11.20 11.89
C GLY A 24 19.12 -11.34 11.18
N GLY A 25 19.57 -10.32 10.45
CA GLY A 25 20.81 -10.36 9.67
C GLY A 25 20.72 -11.11 8.35
N TRP A 26 19.52 -11.40 7.88
CA TRP A 26 19.27 -11.92 6.54
C TRP A 26 18.51 -10.88 5.72
N LYS A 27 18.80 -10.83 4.43
CA LYS A 27 18.09 -10.01 3.45
C LYS A 27 17.49 -10.92 2.40
N TYR A 28 16.20 -10.75 2.13
CA TYR A 28 15.51 -11.41 1.03
C TYR A 28 14.96 -10.34 0.09
N ILE A 29 15.19 -10.53 -1.21
CA ILE A 29 14.81 -9.61 -2.28
C ILE A 29 13.89 -10.35 -3.24
N VAL A 30 12.81 -9.69 -3.64
CA VAL A 30 11.95 -10.09 -4.76
C VAL A 30 12.03 -9.00 -5.81
N ALA A 31 12.27 -9.39 -7.06
CA ALA A 31 12.36 -8.48 -8.20
C ALA A 31 11.52 -8.99 -9.37
N ASN A 32 11.14 -8.08 -10.28
CA ASN A 32 10.51 -8.47 -11.55
C ASN A 32 11.48 -9.21 -12.48
N ASP A 33 10.94 -10.07 -13.34
CA ASP A 33 11.72 -10.74 -14.38
C ASP A 33 12.43 -9.72 -15.29
N GLY A 34 13.72 -9.95 -15.55
CA GLY A 34 14.52 -9.05 -16.37
C GLY A 34 14.76 -7.68 -15.73
N ASN A 35 14.77 -7.60 -14.39
CA ASN A 35 15.00 -6.37 -13.63
C ASN A 35 16.22 -5.58 -14.18
N PRO A 36 16.09 -4.25 -14.42
CA PRO A 36 17.13 -3.44 -15.06
C PRO A 36 18.43 -3.33 -14.24
N ARG A 37 18.40 -3.67 -12.95
CA ARG A 37 19.60 -3.72 -12.09
C ARG A 37 20.31 -5.06 -12.12
N GLY A 38 19.82 -6.02 -12.90
CA GLY A 38 20.40 -7.36 -13.08
C GLY A 38 20.11 -8.33 -11.94
N LEU A 39 19.15 -8.00 -11.07
CA LEU A 39 18.72 -8.88 -9.98
C LEU A 39 17.92 -10.06 -10.51
N LYS A 40 18.05 -11.21 -9.86
CA LYS A 40 17.16 -12.36 -10.09
C LYS A 40 15.78 -12.11 -9.46
N PRO A 41 14.75 -12.87 -9.89
CA PRO A 41 13.42 -12.73 -9.31
C PRO A 41 13.37 -12.95 -7.79
N GLU A 42 14.25 -13.81 -7.28
CA GLU A 42 14.45 -14.03 -5.86
C GLU A 42 15.94 -14.10 -5.56
N GLU A 43 16.37 -13.38 -4.52
CA GLU A 43 17.74 -13.44 -3.99
C GLU A 43 17.73 -13.45 -2.46
N LEU A 44 18.68 -14.17 -1.86
CA LEU A 44 18.78 -14.31 -0.41
C LEU A 44 20.24 -14.16 0.04
N TYR A 45 20.49 -13.25 0.99
CA TYR A 45 21.84 -12.94 1.48
C TYR A 45 21.94 -13.00 3.01
N ASP A 46 23.05 -13.56 3.50
CA ASP A 46 23.43 -13.47 4.91
C ASP A 46 24.26 -12.21 5.14
N MET A 47 23.62 -11.15 5.62
CA MET A 47 24.25 -9.85 5.85
C MET A 47 25.34 -9.87 6.93
N ARG A 48 25.46 -10.96 7.71
CA ARG A 48 26.48 -11.08 8.76
C ARG A 48 27.81 -11.57 8.20
N SER A 49 27.75 -12.53 7.28
CA SER A 49 28.93 -13.16 6.66
C SER A 49 29.24 -12.62 5.28
N ASP A 50 28.23 -12.06 4.60
CA ASP A 50 28.29 -11.50 3.26
C ASP A 50 27.63 -10.10 3.20
N PRO A 51 28.25 -9.08 3.82
CA PRO A 51 27.69 -7.71 3.84
C PRO A 51 27.70 -7.02 2.46
N ASN A 52 28.42 -7.58 1.48
CA ASN A 52 28.51 -7.06 0.11
C ASN A 52 27.57 -7.79 -0.86
N GLU A 53 26.73 -8.71 -0.38
CA GLU A 53 25.68 -9.38 -1.16
C GLU A 53 26.24 -10.11 -2.40
N LEU A 54 27.38 -10.79 -2.23
CA LEU A 54 28.09 -11.48 -3.32
C LEU A 54 27.65 -12.95 -3.49
N SER A 55 27.07 -13.55 -2.45
CA SER A 55 26.74 -14.97 -2.39
C SER A 55 25.25 -15.21 -2.22
N ASP A 56 24.54 -15.22 -3.35
CA ASP A 56 23.12 -15.55 -3.38
C ASP A 56 22.86 -17.00 -2.91
N GLN A 57 22.03 -17.11 -1.87
CA GLN A 57 21.60 -18.34 -1.21
C GLN A 57 20.14 -18.72 -1.51
N ALA A 58 19.46 -18.00 -2.41
CA ALA A 58 18.13 -18.40 -2.86
C ALA A 58 18.17 -19.83 -3.45
N GLY A 59 17.18 -20.65 -3.09
CA GLY A 59 17.11 -22.07 -3.42
C GLY A 59 18.11 -22.97 -2.68
N LYS A 60 19.08 -22.41 -1.95
CA LYS A 60 20.07 -23.18 -1.15
C LYS A 60 19.73 -23.19 0.34
N ASN A 61 19.00 -22.17 0.82
CA ASN A 61 18.59 -22.02 2.21
C ASN A 61 17.08 -21.82 2.34
N GLY A 62 16.33 -22.91 2.06
CA GLY A 62 14.87 -22.89 1.99
C GLY A 62 14.19 -22.44 3.29
N GLU A 63 14.73 -22.79 4.47
CA GLU A 63 14.16 -22.36 5.75
C GLU A 63 14.14 -20.83 5.88
N LYS A 64 15.28 -20.18 5.61
CA LYS A 64 15.37 -18.71 5.70
C LYS A 64 14.58 -18.03 4.61
N GLN A 65 14.62 -18.56 3.39
CA GLN A 65 13.83 -18.03 2.28
C GLN A 65 12.33 -18.06 2.59
N THR A 66 11.80 -19.19 3.07
CA THR A 66 10.38 -19.30 3.46
C THR A 66 10.01 -18.40 4.62
N ALA A 67 10.88 -18.28 5.63
CA ALA A 67 10.61 -17.41 6.77
C ALA A 67 10.53 -15.93 6.36
N LEU A 68 11.49 -15.45 5.56
CA LEU A 68 11.53 -14.06 5.11
C LEU A 68 10.45 -13.76 4.06
N SER A 69 10.13 -14.68 3.16
CA SER A 69 9.05 -14.49 2.19
C SER A 69 7.69 -14.38 2.87
N ALA A 70 7.46 -15.16 3.94
CA ALA A 70 6.25 -15.04 4.75
C ALA A 70 6.15 -13.68 5.45
N ILE A 71 7.25 -13.18 6.01
CA ILE A 71 7.29 -11.83 6.61
C ILE A 71 7.00 -10.77 5.55
N LEU A 72 7.65 -10.85 4.39
CA LEU A 72 7.45 -9.89 3.31
C LEU A 72 5.98 -9.87 2.84
N ALA A 73 5.39 -11.05 2.65
CA ALA A 73 3.98 -11.17 2.26
C ALA A 73 3.02 -10.60 3.33
N GLN A 74 3.31 -10.83 4.62
CA GLN A 74 2.51 -10.27 5.71
C GLN A 74 2.57 -8.74 5.71
N GLU A 75 3.76 -8.14 5.61
CA GLU A 75 3.92 -6.68 5.63
C GLU A 75 3.30 -6.02 4.40
N LEU A 76 3.48 -6.60 3.20
CA LEU A 76 2.83 -6.14 1.97
C LEU A 76 1.30 -6.28 2.06
N GLY A 77 0.81 -7.38 2.66
CA GLY A 77 -0.60 -7.60 2.89
C GLY A 77 -1.19 -6.57 3.87
N ALA A 78 -0.47 -6.25 4.94
CA ALA A 78 -0.87 -5.21 5.90
C ALA A 78 -0.86 -3.81 5.28
N ALA A 79 0.12 -3.50 4.42
CA ALA A 79 0.16 -2.22 3.69
C ALA A 79 -1.02 -2.08 2.71
N LYS A 80 -1.40 -3.18 2.03
CA LYS A 80 -2.54 -3.21 1.10
C LYS A 80 -3.89 -3.25 1.83
N GLY A 81 -4.00 -4.00 2.92
CA GLY A 81 -5.22 -4.11 3.75
C GLY A 81 -5.43 -2.93 4.69
N GLY A 82 -4.38 -2.14 4.96
CA GLY A 82 -4.44 -0.84 5.61
C GLY A 82 -5.02 0.26 4.72
N ALA A 83 -5.26 -0.01 3.42
CA ALA A 83 -6.20 0.76 2.63
C ALA A 83 -7.60 0.46 3.16
N VAL A 84 -7.94 1.18 4.24
CA VAL A 84 -9.25 1.34 4.89
C VAL A 84 -10.32 0.43 4.27
N GLU A 85 -10.72 -0.63 4.98
CA GLU A 85 -12.09 -1.13 4.77
C GLU A 85 -12.99 0.09 4.88
N ALA A 86 -13.62 0.48 3.77
CA ALA A 86 -14.57 1.55 3.74
C ALA A 86 -15.74 1.13 4.63
N GLN A 87 -15.62 1.39 5.93
CA GLN A 87 -16.78 1.50 6.79
C GLN A 87 -17.52 2.72 6.27
N GLU A 88 -18.70 2.51 5.70
CA GLU A 88 -19.74 3.53 5.67
C GLU A 88 -20.04 3.89 7.14
N ALA A 89 -19.21 4.78 7.69
CA ALA A 89 -19.52 5.45 8.92
C ALA A 89 -20.49 6.56 8.54
N GLU A 90 -21.76 6.43 8.95
CA GLU A 90 -22.68 7.56 8.95
C GLU A 90 -22.05 8.66 9.81
N ILE A 91 -21.68 9.77 9.16
CA ILE A 91 -21.17 10.95 9.87
C ILE A 91 -22.31 11.46 10.74
N ASP A 92 -22.16 11.35 12.06
CA ASP A 92 -23.16 11.86 12.99
C ASP A 92 -23.31 13.39 12.86
N ALA A 93 -24.46 13.89 13.28
CA ALA A 93 -24.81 15.30 13.10
C ALA A 93 -23.84 16.26 13.80
N ALA A 94 -23.20 15.83 14.90
CA ALA A 94 -22.24 16.65 15.62
C ALA A 94 -20.92 16.77 14.84
N THR A 95 -20.47 15.68 14.25
CA THR A 95 -19.27 15.61 13.41
C THR A 95 -19.47 16.40 12.12
N ARG A 96 -20.66 16.33 11.50
CA ARG A 96 -21.02 17.15 10.34
C ARG A 96 -20.97 18.65 10.64
N ALA A 97 -21.62 19.09 11.72
CA ALA A 97 -21.63 20.51 12.10
C ALA A 97 -20.21 21.03 12.40
N GLN A 98 -19.35 20.19 12.98
CA GLN A 98 -17.95 20.53 13.18
C GLN A 98 -17.18 20.66 11.85
N MET A 99 -17.44 19.79 10.88
CA MET A 99 -16.81 19.85 9.56
C MET A 99 -17.27 21.05 8.73
N GLU A 100 -18.56 21.42 8.82
CA GLU A 100 -19.12 22.65 8.24
C GLU A 100 -18.46 23.90 8.84
N ALA A 101 -18.32 23.95 10.17
CA ALA A 101 -17.64 25.06 10.85
C ALA A 101 -16.16 25.19 10.47
N LEU A 102 -15.52 24.09 10.06
CA LEU A 102 -14.14 24.04 9.60
C LEU A 102 -14.01 24.24 8.07
N GLY A 103 -15.12 24.37 7.33
CA GLY A 103 -15.12 24.61 5.89
C GLY A 103 -14.79 23.40 5.02
N TYR A 104 -14.91 22.17 5.55
CA TYR A 104 -14.67 20.93 4.82
C TYR A 104 -15.91 20.40 4.07
N MET A 105 -17.06 21.06 4.21
CA MET A 105 -18.30 20.73 3.50
C MET A 105 -18.89 22.02 2.92
N GLU A 106 -19.03 22.08 1.59
CA GLU A 106 -19.84 23.11 0.94
C GLU A 106 -21.32 22.73 1.06
N GLU A 107 -22.16 23.72 1.33
CA GLU A 107 -23.62 23.58 1.35
C GLU A 107 -24.07 23.16 -0.05
N GLU A 108 -24.24 21.85 -0.30
CA GLU A 108 -24.96 21.41 -1.48
C GLU A 108 -26.36 22.03 -1.42
N ALA A 109 -26.64 22.90 -2.38
CA ALA A 109 -27.96 23.50 -2.54
C ALA A 109 -29.03 22.37 -2.52
N PRO A 110 -30.17 22.57 -1.84
CA PRO A 110 -31.18 21.53 -1.73
C PRO A 110 -31.58 21.08 -3.13
N ALA A 111 -31.60 19.76 -3.34
CA ALA A 111 -32.08 19.16 -4.57
C ALA A 111 -33.46 19.73 -4.91
N GLU A 112 -33.60 20.32 -6.11
CA GLU A 112 -34.88 20.82 -6.62
C GLU A 112 -35.93 19.73 -6.44
N THR A 113 -37.04 20.09 -5.81
CA THR A 113 -38.13 19.12 -5.62
C THR A 113 -38.68 18.70 -6.99
N PRO A 114 -39.22 17.48 -7.14
CA PRO A 114 -39.81 17.04 -8.39
C PRO A 114 -40.91 17.99 -8.92
N GLU A 115 -41.56 18.75 -8.04
CA GLU A 115 -42.55 19.78 -8.39
C GLU A 115 -41.93 21.05 -9.00
N GLU A 116 -40.73 21.45 -8.56
CA GLU A 116 -40.01 22.61 -9.09
C GLU A 116 -39.41 22.30 -10.47
N LYS A 117 -38.88 21.08 -10.65
CA LYS A 117 -38.42 20.60 -11.96
C LYS A 117 -39.54 20.53 -12.99
N ALA A 118 -40.73 20.05 -12.57
CA ALA A 118 -41.90 19.95 -13.45
C ALA A 118 -42.45 21.33 -13.88
N LYS A 119 -42.36 22.36 -13.03
CA LYS A 119 -42.76 23.73 -13.40
C LYS A 119 -41.82 24.35 -14.42
N ARG A 120 -40.52 24.10 -14.32
CA ARG A 120 -39.51 24.65 -15.24
C ARG A 120 -39.61 24.03 -16.63
N GLU A 121 -39.85 22.72 -16.71
CA GLU A 121 -40.07 22.01 -17.99
C GLU A 121 -41.39 22.41 -18.69
N ALA A 122 -42.37 22.92 -17.94
CA ALA A 122 -43.62 23.46 -18.49
C ALA A 122 -43.47 24.89 -19.04
N GLU A 123 -42.53 25.68 -18.52
CA GLU A 123 -42.24 27.04 -18.99
C GLU A 123 -41.36 27.06 -20.24
N GLU A 124 -40.45 26.10 -20.43
CA GLU A 124 -39.61 26.00 -21.64
C GLU A 124 -40.36 25.50 -22.89
N LYS A 125 -41.62 25.07 -22.76
CA LYS A 125 -42.46 24.60 -23.88
C LYS A 125 -43.43 25.65 -24.42
N LYS A 126 -43.21 26.95 -24.16
CA LYS A 126 -44.07 28.02 -24.65
C LYS A 126 -43.36 29.01 -25.58
#